data_AF-A0A7S3XU51-F1
#
_entry.id   AF-A0A7S3XU51-F1
#
_cell.length_a   1.000
_cell.length_b   1.000
_cell.length_c   1.000
_cell.angle_alpha   90.00
_cell.angle_beta   90.00
_cell.angle_gamma   90.00
#
_symmetry.space_group_name_H-M   'P 1'
#
loop_
_entity.id
_entity.type
_entity.pdbx_description
1 polymer ?
#
loop_
_entity_poly.entity_id
_entity_poly.type
_entity_poly.pdbx_seq_one_letter_code
_entity_poly.pdbx_strand_id
1 'polypeptide(L)'
;ADAEATPFAEFYSKQVAPQLLEPVLATLSLRPQGRYCTDRVVQLALCFVNSALEIATTYKLVKPHLDFLLFQVVFPLLCLKDEDLELFETDPQEFVRKANDPMEDYFDPKLSAVNVLVDLAKLRGRDALPRVLGFLTDTLNAYAAAPPDQRDHRRKDGALVALGALDELLKAKKKYAGSLEGLLVAHVFPEFKSQHGFMRCRAFWMIQRFSDIKFADANNVTLAVQATLQALQDPALPVQIEAAAALRFLI
;
A
#
# COMPACT_ATOMS: atom_id res chain seq x y z
N ALA A 1 21.87 0.55 -24.44
CA ALA A 1 22.49 -0.48 -23.59
C ALA A 1 23.90 -0.73 -24.13
N ASP A 2 24.89 -0.81 -23.25
CA ASP A 2 26.29 -1.01 -23.64
C ASP A 2 26.45 -2.39 -24.29
N ALA A 3 27.01 -2.45 -25.50
CA ALA A 3 27.07 -3.70 -26.28
C ALA A 3 27.85 -4.81 -25.55
N GLU A 4 28.79 -4.41 -24.68
CA GLU A 4 29.65 -5.29 -23.89
C GLU A 4 28.92 -5.94 -22.69
N ALA A 5 27.86 -5.31 -22.17
CA ALA A 5 27.11 -5.83 -21.01
C ALA A 5 25.99 -6.83 -21.38
N THR A 6 25.62 -6.91 -22.65
CA THR A 6 24.51 -7.75 -23.14
C THR A 6 24.73 -9.25 -22.87
N PRO A 7 25.92 -9.84 -23.13
CA PRO A 7 26.17 -11.25 -22.85
C PRO A 7 26.05 -11.60 -21.36
N PHE A 8 26.55 -10.72 -20.48
CA PHE A 8 26.43 -10.89 -19.04
C PHE A 8 24.97 -10.83 -18.58
N ALA A 9 24.20 -9.85 -19.07
CA ALA A 9 22.77 -9.71 -18.73
C ALA A 9 21.96 -10.94 -19.15
N GLU A 10 22.24 -11.51 -20.33
CA GLU A 10 21.62 -12.75 -20.77
C GLU A 10 21.99 -13.94 -19.90
N PHE A 11 23.27 -14.09 -19.55
CA PHE A 11 23.72 -15.17 -18.67
C PHE A 11 23.08 -15.06 -17.28
N TYR A 12 23.11 -13.87 -16.69
CA TYR A 12 22.54 -13.61 -15.37
C TYR A 12 21.04 -13.90 -15.31
N SER A 13 20.27 -13.37 -16.27
CA SER A 13 18.80 -13.52 -16.31
C SER A 13 18.34 -14.95 -16.57
N LYS A 14 19.10 -15.73 -17.36
CA LYS A 14 18.74 -17.10 -17.72
C LYS A 14 19.24 -18.14 -16.72
N GLN A 15 20.42 -17.94 -16.11
CA GLN A 15 21.09 -18.96 -15.30
C GLN A 15 21.17 -18.62 -13.82
N VAL A 16 21.49 -17.37 -13.46
CA VAL A 16 21.80 -16.98 -12.08
C VAL A 16 20.55 -16.53 -11.31
N ALA A 17 19.79 -15.59 -11.87
CA ALA A 17 18.60 -15.03 -11.20
C ALA A 17 17.56 -16.10 -10.81
N PRO A 18 17.27 -17.12 -11.64
CA PRO A 18 16.39 -18.24 -11.24
C PRO A 18 16.87 -18.99 -10.00
N GLN A 19 18.18 -19.22 -9.86
CA GLN A 19 18.76 -19.96 -8.72
C GLN A 19 18.76 -19.13 -7.44
N LEU A 20 18.87 -17.81 -7.55
CA LEU A 20 18.81 -16.90 -6.41
C LEU A 20 17.37 -16.65 -5.93
N LEU A 21 16.37 -16.85 -6.79
CA LEU A 21 14.99 -16.55 -6.45
C LEU A 21 14.45 -17.45 -5.32
N GLU A 22 14.77 -18.74 -5.35
CA GLU A 22 14.33 -19.70 -4.33
C GLU A 22 14.81 -19.35 -2.91
N PRO A 23 16.12 -19.13 -2.64
CA PRO A 23 16.59 -18.75 -1.32
C PRO A 23 16.08 -17.35 -0.89
N VAL A 24 15.84 -16.43 -1.84
CA VAL A 24 15.24 -15.13 -1.53
C VAL A 24 13.78 -15.29 -1.09
N LEU A 25 12.98 -16.10 -1.78
CA LEU A 25 11.61 -16.40 -1.36
C LEU A 25 11.58 -17.14 -0.02
N ALA A 26 12.52 -18.05 0.21
CA ALA A 26 12.68 -18.70 1.51
C ALA A 26 12.97 -17.69 2.63
N THR A 27 13.81 -16.69 2.36
CA THR A 27 14.09 -15.60 3.31
C THR A 27 12.84 -14.77 3.62
N LEU A 28 12.03 -14.47 2.60
CA LEU A 28 10.75 -13.78 2.78
C LEU A 28 9.72 -14.62 3.56
N SER A 29 9.86 -15.95 3.55
CA SER A 29 9.00 -16.86 4.32
C SER A 29 9.29 -16.90 5.82
N LEU A 30 10.41 -16.34 6.28
CA LEU A 30 10.76 -16.32 7.70
C LEU A 30 9.72 -15.56 8.55
N ARG A 31 9.34 -14.34 8.16
CA ARG A 31 8.37 -13.52 8.91
C ARG A 31 6.97 -14.13 8.97
N PRO A 32 6.37 -14.60 7.85
CA PRO A 32 5.09 -15.31 7.89
C PRO A 32 5.09 -16.55 8.80
N GLN A 33 6.24 -17.20 8.98
CA GLN A 33 6.41 -18.36 9.88
C GLN A 33 6.67 -17.95 11.35
N GLY A 34 6.60 -16.66 11.68
CA GLY A 34 6.90 -16.15 13.02
C GLY A 34 8.39 -16.12 13.36
N ARG A 35 9.28 -16.28 12.38
CA ARG A 35 10.74 -16.21 12.57
C ARG A 35 11.23 -14.79 12.34
N TYR A 36 12.17 -14.38 13.18
CA TYR A 36 12.79 -13.06 13.07
C TYR A 36 13.62 -12.94 11.78
N CYS A 37 13.46 -11.82 11.10
CA CYS A 37 14.28 -11.37 9.98
C CYS A 37 14.34 -9.85 10.04
N THR A 38 15.51 -9.24 9.85
CA THR A 38 15.68 -7.78 9.98
C THR A 38 14.98 -7.05 8.84
N ASP A 39 14.55 -5.81 9.09
CA ASP A 39 13.88 -4.97 8.08
C ASP A 39 14.74 -4.79 6.83
N ARG A 40 16.06 -4.60 7.00
CA ARG A 40 17.00 -4.50 5.87
C ARG A 40 17.07 -5.74 4.99
N VAL A 41 17.05 -6.94 5.57
CA VAL A 41 17.11 -8.18 4.78
C VAL A 41 15.81 -8.37 3.99
N VAL A 42 14.66 -8.09 4.61
CA VAL A 42 13.36 -8.14 3.92
C VAL A 42 13.28 -7.10 2.80
N GLN A 43 13.73 -5.88 3.07
CA GLN A 43 13.80 -4.79 2.10
C GLN A 43 14.64 -5.19 0.86
N LEU A 44 15.86 -5.69 1.06
CA LEU A 44 16.72 -6.16 -0.04
C LEU A 44 16.12 -7.35 -0.80
N ALA A 45 15.51 -8.30 -0.09
CA ALA A 45 14.84 -9.43 -0.70
C ALA A 45 13.66 -8.99 -1.58
N LEU A 46 12.86 -8.03 -1.11
CA LEU A 46 11.76 -7.45 -1.91
C LEU A 46 12.28 -6.67 -3.11
N CYS A 47 13.36 -5.91 -2.99
CA CYS A 47 14.00 -5.25 -4.14
C CYS A 47 14.45 -6.25 -5.20
N PHE A 48 15.09 -7.36 -4.79
CA PHE A 48 15.48 -8.42 -5.70
C PHE A 48 14.26 -9.03 -6.40
N VAL A 49 13.21 -9.36 -5.64
CA VAL A 49 11.96 -9.87 -6.21
C VAL A 49 11.36 -8.87 -7.19
N ASN A 50 11.36 -7.57 -6.87
CA ASN A 50 10.83 -6.54 -7.75
C ASN A 50 11.53 -6.53 -9.11
N SER A 51 12.86 -6.51 -9.13
CA SER A 51 13.65 -6.60 -10.37
C SER A 51 13.41 -7.92 -11.11
N ALA A 52 13.21 -9.02 -10.37
CA ALA A 52 12.90 -10.32 -10.96
C ALA A 52 11.50 -10.38 -11.61
N LEU A 53 10.56 -9.47 -11.27
CA LEU A 53 9.25 -9.41 -11.92
C LEU A 53 9.32 -8.89 -13.37
N GLU A 54 10.31 -8.06 -13.68
CA GLU A 54 10.52 -7.51 -15.02
C GLU A 54 10.89 -8.60 -16.04
N ILE A 55 11.71 -9.56 -15.61
CA ILE A 55 12.23 -10.63 -16.45
C ILE A 55 11.21 -11.77 -16.58
N ALA A 56 10.91 -12.18 -17.81
CA ALA A 56 9.86 -13.17 -18.07
C ALA A 56 10.18 -14.58 -17.53
N THR A 57 11.46 -14.99 -17.51
CA THR A 57 11.91 -16.32 -17.04
C THR A 57 11.72 -16.47 -15.54
N THR A 58 12.18 -15.50 -14.75
CA THR A 58 12.00 -15.45 -13.29
C THR A 58 10.55 -15.24 -12.91
N TYR A 59 9.79 -14.43 -13.66
CA TYR A 59 8.36 -14.26 -13.39
C TYR A 59 7.58 -15.59 -13.47
N LYS A 60 7.93 -16.49 -14.40
CA LYS A 60 7.31 -17.82 -14.47
C LYS A 60 7.49 -18.63 -13.18
N LEU A 61 8.62 -18.43 -12.48
CA LEU A 61 8.91 -19.07 -11.20
C LEU A 61 8.20 -18.37 -10.03
N VAL A 62 8.05 -17.04 -10.07
CA VAL A 62 7.30 -16.29 -9.04
C VAL A 62 5.79 -16.50 -9.16
N LYS A 63 5.27 -16.67 -10.38
CA LYS A 63 3.83 -16.79 -10.68
C LYS A 63 3.06 -17.77 -9.77
N PRO A 64 3.50 -19.01 -9.52
CA PRO A 64 2.80 -19.93 -8.61
C PRO A 64 2.79 -19.47 -7.14
N HIS A 65 3.69 -18.56 -6.75
CA HIS A 65 3.83 -18.07 -5.38
C HIS A 65 3.27 -16.64 -5.19
N LEU A 66 2.52 -16.11 -6.16
CA LEU A 66 2.02 -14.73 -6.09
C LEU A 66 1.11 -14.48 -4.90
N ASP A 67 0.22 -15.41 -4.58
CA ASP A 67 -0.70 -15.24 -3.46
C ASP A 67 0.06 -15.20 -2.11
N PHE A 68 1.11 -16.02 -1.99
CA PHE A 68 2.03 -15.97 -0.85
C PHE A 68 2.75 -14.62 -0.77
N LEU A 69 3.38 -14.19 -1.88
CA LEU A 69 4.12 -12.94 -1.93
C LEU A 69 3.22 -11.73 -1.63
N LEU A 70 2.03 -11.68 -2.21
CA LEU A 70 1.10 -10.56 -2.05
C LEU A 70 0.45 -10.52 -0.67
N PHE A 71 -0.08 -11.66 -0.20
CA PHE A 71 -0.97 -11.65 0.96
C PHE A 71 -0.29 -12.05 2.26
N GLN A 72 0.82 -12.80 2.21
CA GLN A 72 1.56 -13.21 3.40
C GLN A 72 2.82 -12.37 3.62
N VAL A 73 3.41 -11.79 2.57
CA VAL A 73 4.63 -10.98 2.68
C VAL A 73 4.32 -9.49 2.53
N VAL A 74 3.79 -9.07 1.37
CA VAL A 74 3.58 -7.65 1.06
C VAL A 74 2.51 -7.03 1.94
N PHE A 75 1.32 -7.63 1.99
CA PHE A 75 0.18 -7.02 2.69
C PHE A 75 0.42 -6.78 4.19
N PRO A 76 0.98 -7.72 4.98
CA PRO A 76 1.30 -7.46 6.38
C PRO A 76 2.32 -6.34 6.60
N LEU A 77 3.23 -6.10 5.65
CA LEU A 77 4.18 -4.98 5.71
C LEU A 77 3.51 -3.62 5.44
N LEU A 78 2.34 -3.60 4.80
CA LEU A 78 1.58 -2.36 4.57
C LEU A 78 0.77 -1.95 5.80
N CYS A 79 0.38 -2.92 6.64
CA CYS A 79 -0.33 -2.69 7.88
C CYS A 79 0.56 -2.01 8.94
N LEU A 80 -0.04 -1.16 9.76
CA LEU A 80 0.65 -0.54 10.90
C LEU A 80 1.05 -1.59 11.94
N LYS A 81 2.25 -1.45 12.49
CA LYS A 81 2.76 -2.23 13.61
C LYS A 81 2.33 -1.61 14.95
N ASP A 82 2.49 -2.36 16.05
CA ASP A 82 2.27 -1.83 17.40
C ASP A 82 3.13 -0.60 17.68
N GLU A 83 4.40 -0.65 17.26
CA GLU A 83 5.38 0.44 17.38
C GLU A 83 4.92 1.73 16.68
N ASP A 84 4.28 1.61 15.51
CA ASP A 84 3.78 2.77 14.75
C ASP A 84 2.61 3.44 15.46
N LEU A 85 1.74 2.64 16.10
CA LEU A 85 0.58 3.13 16.84
C LEU A 85 0.99 3.75 18.17
N GLU A 86 1.94 3.12 18.87
CA GLU A 86 2.53 3.70 20.08
C GLU A 86 3.20 5.04 19.75
N LEU A 87 3.97 5.12 18.66
CA LEU A 87 4.57 6.37 18.23
C LEU A 87 3.52 7.43 17.87
N PHE A 88 2.45 7.02 17.17
CA PHE A 88 1.34 7.92 16.82
C PHE A 88 0.68 8.56 18.06
N GLU A 89 0.57 7.82 19.16
CA GLU A 89 -0.05 8.29 20.40
C GLU A 89 0.92 9.06 21.32
N THR A 90 2.16 8.58 21.45
CA THR A 90 3.14 9.09 22.42
C THR A 90 3.95 10.27 21.88
N ASP A 91 4.33 10.25 20.61
CA ASP A 91 5.06 11.34 19.94
C ASP A 91 4.55 11.53 18.49
N PRO A 92 3.40 12.21 18.34
CA PRO A 92 2.81 12.44 17.02
C PRO A 92 3.69 13.32 16.12
N GLN A 93 4.61 14.10 16.67
CA GLN A 93 5.55 14.92 15.90
C GLN A 93 6.60 14.03 15.24
N GLU A 94 7.17 13.09 16.00
CA GLU A 94 8.11 12.12 15.48
C GLU A 94 7.46 11.16 14.48
N PHE A 95 6.20 10.75 14.71
CA PHE A 95 5.44 9.98 13.72
C PHE A 95 5.38 10.69 12.36
N VAL A 96 5.05 11.98 12.37
CA VAL A 96 4.98 12.81 11.14
C VAL A 96 6.37 13.00 10.54
N ARG A 97 7.38 13.30 11.36
CA ARG A 97 8.76 13.48 10.88
C ARG A 97 9.24 12.23 10.16
N LYS A 98 9.08 11.06 10.78
CA LYS A 98 9.46 9.75 10.23
C LYS A 98 8.71 9.44 8.93
N ALA A 99 7.40 9.69 8.88
CA ALA A 99 6.59 9.46 7.69
C ALA A 99 6.95 10.37 6.50
N ASN A 100 7.66 11.48 6.74
CA ASN A 100 8.08 12.44 5.71
C ASN A 100 9.60 12.49 5.53
N ASP A 101 10.36 11.56 6.12
CA ASP A 101 11.82 11.51 6.05
C ASP A 101 12.28 10.60 4.89
N PRO A 102 12.84 11.16 3.79
CA PRO A 102 13.28 10.35 2.65
C PRO A 102 14.45 9.41 2.97
N MET A 103 15.15 9.60 4.09
CA MET A 103 16.25 8.71 4.49
C MET A 103 15.73 7.45 5.20
N GLU A 104 14.64 7.56 5.96
CA GLU A 104 13.98 6.41 6.60
C GLU A 104 13.43 5.43 5.55
N ASP A 105 12.91 5.96 4.45
CA ASP A 105 12.42 5.20 3.29
C ASP A 105 13.47 4.24 2.69
N TYR A 106 14.77 4.53 2.82
CA TYR A 106 15.83 3.72 2.22
C TYR A 106 16.00 2.34 2.89
N PHE A 107 15.61 2.23 4.16
CA PHE A 107 15.71 0.99 4.93
C PHE A 107 14.35 0.34 5.22
N ASP A 108 13.25 1.03 4.93
CA ASP A 108 11.91 0.55 5.22
C ASP A 108 11.45 -0.56 4.23
N PRO A 109 11.16 -1.78 4.70
CA PRO A 109 10.58 -2.83 3.86
C PRO A 109 9.18 -2.47 3.35
N LYS A 110 8.45 -1.55 3.98
CA LYS A 110 7.12 -1.10 3.54
C LYS A 110 7.19 -0.46 2.17
N LEU A 111 8.12 0.46 1.93
CA LEU A 111 8.30 1.09 0.62
C LEU A 111 8.63 0.06 -0.46
N SER A 112 9.50 -0.91 -0.14
CA SER A 112 9.83 -2.00 -1.07
C SER A 112 8.61 -2.91 -1.36
N ALA A 113 7.76 -3.15 -0.36
CA ALA A 113 6.52 -3.89 -0.53
C ALA A 113 5.51 -3.13 -1.42
N VAL A 114 5.39 -1.81 -1.24
CA VAL A 114 4.59 -0.93 -2.10
C VAL A 114 5.09 -1.00 -3.55
N ASN A 115 6.41 -0.89 -3.77
CA ASN A 115 6.99 -0.97 -5.11
C ASN A 115 6.69 -2.31 -5.79
N VAL A 116 6.87 -3.43 -5.07
CA VAL A 116 6.48 -4.78 -5.55
C VAL A 116 5.00 -4.82 -5.94
N LEU A 117 4.11 -4.28 -5.12
CA LEU A 117 2.67 -4.24 -5.42
C LEU A 117 2.38 -3.46 -6.70
N VAL A 118 2.94 -2.26 -6.82
CA VAL A 118 2.72 -1.33 -7.95
C VAL A 118 3.29 -1.91 -9.24
N ASP A 119 4.54 -2.38 -9.22
CA ASP A 119 5.22 -2.89 -10.40
C ASP A 119 4.62 -4.22 -10.86
N LEU A 120 4.21 -5.09 -9.94
CA LEU A 120 3.46 -6.29 -10.29
C LEU A 120 2.13 -5.94 -10.96
N ALA A 121 1.41 -4.94 -10.44
CA ALA A 121 0.14 -4.48 -11.01
C ALA A 121 0.31 -3.78 -12.39
N LYS A 122 1.45 -3.10 -12.61
CA LYS A 122 1.82 -2.46 -13.88
C LYS A 122 2.29 -3.50 -14.92
N LEU A 123 3.29 -4.31 -14.59
CA LEU A 123 3.96 -5.25 -15.49
C LEU A 123 3.15 -6.53 -15.77
N ARG A 124 2.35 -6.97 -14.79
CA ARG A 124 1.63 -8.26 -14.80
C ARG A 124 0.16 -8.10 -14.40
N GLY A 125 -0.43 -6.95 -14.69
CA GLY A 125 -1.77 -6.55 -14.26
C GLY A 125 -2.93 -7.41 -14.76
N ARG A 126 -2.73 -8.36 -15.69
CA ARG A 126 -3.77 -9.35 -16.05
C ARG A 126 -3.91 -10.44 -14.98
N ASP A 127 -2.80 -10.87 -14.41
CA ASP A 127 -2.76 -11.95 -13.42
C ASP A 127 -2.88 -11.41 -11.99
N ALA A 128 -2.17 -10.32 -11.66
CA ALA A 128 -2.02 -9.85 -10.29
C ALA A 128 -3.14 -8.89 -9.85
N LEU A 129 -3.50 -7.90 -10.67
CA LEU A 129 -4.42 -6.84 -10.26
C LEU A 129 -5.80 -7.37 -9.83
N PRO A 130 -6.45 -8.31 -10.55
CA PRO A 130 -7.73 -8.86 -10.10
C PRO A 130 -7.64 -9.58 -8.75
N ARG A 131 -6.52 -10.29 -8.48
CA ARG A 131 -6.30 -10.98 -7.21
C ARG A 131 -6.15 -10.01 -6.06
N VAL A 132 -5.30 -8.99 -6.25
CA VAL A 132 -5.09 -7.92 -5.27
C VAL A 132 -6.41 -7.22 -4.98
N LEU A 133 -7.13 -6.76 -6.00
CA LEU A 133 -8.39 -6.05 -5.80
C LEU A 133 -9.48 -6.92 -5.16
N GLY A 134 -9.55 -8.20 -5.51
CA GLY A 134 -10.45 -9.15 -4.84
C GLY A 134 -10.15 -9.24 -3.34
N PHE A 135 -8.90 -9.51 -2.98
CA PHE A 135 -8.48 -9.59 -1.58
C PHE A 135 -8.71 -8.29 -0.79
N LEU A 136 -8.44 -7.13 -1.39
CA LEU A 136 -8.66 -5.83 -0.76
C LEU A 136 -10.15 -5.56 -0.55
N THR A 137 -10.98 -5.87 -1.55
CA THR A 137 -12.44 -5.74 -1.46
C THR A 137 -13.00 -6.64 -0.37
N ASP A 138 -12.56 -7.90 -0.31
CA ASP A 138 -12.98 -8.86 0.72
C ASP A 138 -12.57 -8.37 2.13
N THR A 139 -11.37 -7.82 2.27
CA THR A 139 -10.88 -7.26 3.54
C THR A 139 -11.73 -6.06 3.98
N LEU A 140 -12.05 -5.15 3.06
CA LEU A 140 -12.87 -3.97 3.36
C LEU A 140 -14.33 -4.34 3.68
N ASN A 141 -14.89 -5.32 2.97
CA ASN A 141 -16.24 -5.84 3.23
C ASN A 141 -16.32 -6.57 4.56
N ALA A 142 -15.32 -7.40 4.90
CA ALA A 142 -15.24 -8.08 6.18
C ALA A 142 -15.19 -7.08 7.34
N TYR A 143 -14.42 -6.00 7.21
CA TYR A 143 -14.40 -4.91 8.20
C TYR A 143 -15.77 -4.22 8.33
N ALA A 144 -16.44 -3.94 7.21
CA ALA A 144 -17.74 -3.26 7.22
C ALA A 144 -18.83 -4.12 7.87
N ALA A 145 -18.80 -5.43 7.63
CA ALA A 145 -19.73 -6.40 8.19
C ALA A 145 -19.45 -6.76 9.67
N ALA A 146 -18.21 -6.57 10.13
CA ALA A 146 -17.83 -6.87 11.51
C ALA A 146 -18.49 -5.91 12.52
N PRO A 147 -18.92 -6.42 13.69
CA PRO A 147 -19.32 -5.60 14.83
C PRO A 147 -18.23 -4.57 15.19
N PRO A 148 -18.59 -3.36 15.67
CA PRO A 148 -17.62 -2.29 15.96
C PRO A 148 -16.47 -2.72 16.88
N ASP A 149 -16.74 -3.60 17.83
CA ASP A 149 -15.82 -4.18 18.81
C ASP A 149 -14.85 -5.23 18.25
N GLN A 150 -15.11 -5.76 17.05
CA GLN A 150 -14.32 -6.81 16.40
C GLN A 150 -13.66 -6.34 15.11
N ARG A 151 -13.69 -5.02 14.84
CA ARG A 151 -13.13 -4.43 13.64
C ARG A 151 -11.61 -4.41 13.69
N ASP A 152 -10.99 -5.04 12.70
CA ASP A 152 -9.54 -4.96 12.50
C ASP A 152 -9.18 -3.68 11.73
N HIS A 153 -9.01 -2.59 12.47
CA HIS A 153 -8.65 -1.27 11.93
C HIS A 153 -7.29 -1.28 11.22
N ARG A 154 -6.32 -2.08 11.68
CA ARG A 154 -4.98 -2.15 11.07
C ARG A 154 -5.04 -2.80 9.71
N ARG A 155 -5.80 -3.89 9.59
CA ARG A 155 -5.97 -4.58 8.32
C ARG A 155 -6.74 -3.72 7.33
N LYS A 156 -7.73 -2.95 7.79
CA LYS A 156 -8.39 -1.95 6.94
C LYS A 156 -7.42 -0.85 6.48
N ASP A 157 -6.61 -0.30 7.38
CA ASP A 157 -5.60 0.70 7.02
C ASP A 157 -4.64 0.17 5.95
N GLY A 158 -4.08 -1.03 6.14
CA GLY A 158 -3.21 -1.68 5.16
C GLY A 158 -3.89 -1.90 3.80
N ALA A 159 -5.20 -2.19 3.80
CA ALA A 159 -5.97 -2.30 2.56
C ALA A 159 -6.13 -0.94 1.86
N LEU A 160 -6.35 0.14 2.60
CA LEU A 160 -6.42 1.50 2.06
C LEU A 160 -5.04 1.97 1.55
N VAL A 161 -3.94 1.64 2.24
CA VAL A 161 -2.57 1.89 1.75
C VAL A 161 -2.35 1.22 0.41
N ALA A 162 -2.70 -0.07 0.29
CA ALA A 162 -2.56 -0.82 -0.96
C ALA A 162 -3.39 -0.22 -2.10
N LEU A 163 -4.62 0.21 -1.83
CA LEU A 163 -5.47 0.88 -2.83
C LEU A 163 -4.92 2.24 -3.25
N GLY A 164 -4.49 3.06 -2.30
CA GLY A 164 -3.91 4.36 -2.57
C GLY A 164 -2.56 4.29 -3.28
N ALA A 165 -1.77 3.22 -3.06
CA ALA A 165 -0.55 2.97 -3.84
C ALA A 165 -0.85 2.60 -5.31
N LEU A 166 -2.05 2.07 -5.59
CA LEU A 166 -2.49 1.70 -6.93
C LEU A 166 -3.33 2.80 -7.60
N ASP A 167 -3.42 3.99 -7.01
CA ASP A 167 -4.30 5.07 -7.44
C ASP A 167 -4.12 5.45 -8.92
N GLU A 168 -2.90 5.72 -9.38
CA GLU A 168 -2.59 6.07 -10.76
C GLU A 168 -3.09 4.99 -11.75
N LEU A 169 -2.84 3.72 -11.42
CA LEU A 169 -3.21 2.58 -12.24
C LEU A 169 -4.74 2.40 -12.30
N LEU A 170 -5.41 2.58 -11.16
CA LEU A 170 -6.86 2.42 -11.04
C LEU A 170 -7.61 3.54 -11.75
N LYS A 171 -7.14 4.78 -11.63
CA LYS A 171 -7.69 5.95 -12.35
C LYS A 171 -7.53 5.82 -13.86
N ALA A 172 -6.37 5.35 -14.31
CA ALA A 172 -6.09 5.20 -15.75
C ALA A 172 -6.97 4.12 -16.42
N LYS A 173 -7.36 3.08 -15.68
CA LYS A 173 -8.15 1.97 -16.22
C LYS A 173 -9.65 2.24 -16.09
N LYS A 174 -10.31 2.49 -17.23
CA LYS A 174 -11.78 2.71 -17.32
C LYS A 174 -12.63 1.68 -16.58
N LYS A 175 -12.18 0.42 -16.53
CA LYS A 175 -12.86 -0.68 -15.81
C LYS A 175 -13.03 -0.39 -14.31
N TYR A 176 -12.07 0.30 -13.68
CA TYR A 176 -12.05 0.55 -12.24
C TYR A 176 -12.43 1.98 -11.89
N ALA A 177 -12.11 2.95 -12.75
CA ALA A 177 -12.34 4.38 -12.50
C ALA A 177 -13.78 4.70 -12.06
N GLY A 178 -14.80 4.07 -12.66
CA GLY A 178 -16.21 4.30 -12.31
C GLY A 178 -16.63 3.77 -10.93
N SER A 179 -15.87 2.86 -10.33
CA SER A 179 -16.16 2.30 -9.00
C SER A 179 -15.39 2.99 -7.87
N LEU A 180 -14.46 3.89 -8.19
CA LEU A 180 -13.61 4.55 -7.19
C LEU A 180 -14.39 5.45 -6.25
N GLU A 181 -15.35 6.22 -6.77
CA GLU A 181 -16.21 7.06 -5.93
C GLU A 181 -17.01 6.22 -4.92
N GLY A 182 -17.62 5.12 -5.38
CA GLY A 182 -18.35 4.20 -4.50
C GLY A 182 -17.45 3.60 -3.41
N LEU A 183 -16.19 3.31 -3.73
CA LEU A 183 -15.20 2.84 -2.76
C LEU A 183 -14.88 3.89 -1.70
N LEU A 184 -14.70 5.16 -2.10
CA LEU A 184 -14.47 6.26 -1.16
C LEU A 184 -15.67 6.44 -0.22
N VAL A 185 -16.88 6.49 -0.79
CA VAL A 185 -18.11 6.67 -0.01
C VAL A 185 -18.34 5.52 0.96
N ALA A 186 -18.11 4.27 0.51
CA ALA A 186 -18.37 3.09 1.33
C ALA A 186 -17.32 2.86 2.43
N HIS A 187 -16.05 3.09 2.14
CA HIS A 187 -14.96 2.64 3.01
C HIS A 187 -14.07 3.75 3.57
N VAL A 188 -14.01 4.93 2.93
CA VAL A 188 -13.17 6.07 3.35
C VAL A 188 -13.97 7.10 4.14
N PHE A 189 -15.11 7.56 3.61
CA PHE A 189 -15.91 8.62 4.23
C PHE A 189 -16.37 8.32 5.66
N PRO A 190 -16.77 7.08 6.01
CA PRO A 190 -17.11 6.74 7.40
C PRO A 190 -15.95 6.97 8.38
N GLU A 191 -14.71 6.88 7.89
CA GLU A 191 -13.51 7.01 8.72
C GLU A 191 -13.13 8.46 9.01
N PHE A 192 -13.76 9.47 8.39
CA PHE A 192 -13.56 10.88 8.77
C PHE A 192 -13.90 11.15 10.25
N LYS A 193 -14.81 10.35 10.82
CA LYS A 193 -15.26 10.44 12.22
C LYS A 193 -14.84 9.22 13.04
N SER A 194 -13.84 8.46 12.58
CA SER A 194 -13.32 7.30 13.31
C SER A 194 -12.82 7.70 14.70
N GLN A 195 -13.01 6.84 15.69
CA GLN A 195 -12.45 7.08 17.03
C GLN A 195 -10.91 6.95 17.01
N HIS A 196 -10.38 6.15 16.09
CA HIS A 196 -8.95 5.93 15.91
C HIS A 196 -8.31 7.04 15.06
N GLY A 197 -7.36 7.78 15.62
CA GLY A 197 -6.70 8.89 14.94
C GLY A 197 -6.01 8.48 13.64
N PHE A 198 -5.29 7.34 13.64
CA PHE A 198 -4.63 6.83 12.43
C PHE A 198 -5.61 6.49 11.29
N MET A 199 -6.85 6.09 11.61
CA MET A 199 -7.88 5.85 10.60
C MET A 199 -8.39 7.16 9.99
N ARG A 200 -8.58 8.21 10.81
CA ARG A 200 -8.90 9.56 10.30
C ARG A 200 -7.76 10.08 9.41
N CYS A 201 -6.52 9.92 9.86
CA CYS A 201 -5.30 10.25 9.13
C CYS A 201 -5.30 9.57 7.74
N ARG A 202 -5.55 8.26 7.71
CA ARG A 202 -5.64 7.48 6.46
C ARG A 202 -6.77 7.96 5.56
N ALA A 203 -7.91 8.36 6.12
CA ALA A 203 -9.04 8.84 5.33
C ALA A 203 -8.66 10.09 4.52
N PHE A 204 -7.99 11.07 5.14
CA PHE A 204 -7.54 12.27 4.42
C PHE A 204 -6.40 12.00 3.44
N TRP A 205 -5.50 11.08 3.76
CA TRP A 205 -4.51 10.60 2.79
C TRP A 205 -5.18 9.98 1.55
N MET A 206 -6.25 9.18 1.73
CA MET A 206 -7.02 8.64 0.61
C MET A 206 -7.71 9.73 -0.21
N ILE A 207 -8.18 10.81 0.41
CA ILE A 207 -8.74 11.95 -0.33
C ILE A 207 -7.68 12.63 -1.19
N GLN A 208 -6.45 12.81 -0.70
CA GLN A 208 -5.34 13.29 -1.53
C GLN A 208 -5.10 12.38 -2.74
N ARG A 209 -5.14 11.06 -2.53
CA ARG A 209 -4.88 10.08 -3.60
C ARG A 209 -5.99 10.01 -4.62
N PHE A 210 -7.21 10.44 -4.34
CA PHE A 210 -8.34 10.28 -5.26
C PHE A 210 -9.13 11.57 -5.49
N SER A 211 -8.57 12.74 -5.19
CA SER A 211 -9.26 14.03 -5.37
C SER A 211 -9.56 14.37 -6.83
N ASP A 212 -8.76 13.85 -7.76
CA ASP A 212 -8.83 14.08 -9.21
C ASP A 212 -9.75 13.11 -9.96
N ILE A 213 -10.44 12.20 -9.24
CA ILE A 213 -11.44 11.33 -9.87
C ILE A 213 -12.68 12.14 -10.27
N LYS A 214 -13.46 11.61 -11.21
CA LYS A 214 -14.75 12.18 -11.56
C LYS A 214 -15.79 11.74 -10.55
N PHE A 215 -16.16 12.64 -9.64
CA PHE A 215 -17.31 12.46 -8.76
C PHE A 215 -18.61 12.66 -9.55
N ALA A 216 -19.49 11.67 -9.50
CA ALA A 216 -20.83 11.72 -10.07
C ALA A 216 -21.78 12.53 -9.17
N ASP A 217 -21.60 12.46 -7.85
CA ASP A 217 -22.38 13.25 -6.89
C ASP A 217 -21.53 14.40 -6.32
N ALA A 218 -21.93 15.64 -6.63
CA ALA A 218 -21.27 16.85 -6.12
C ALA A 218 -21.35 16.97 -4.59
N ASN A 219 -22.33 16.31 -3.94
CA ASN A 219 -22.41 16.27 -2.49
C ASN A 219 -21.22 15.51 -1.88
N ASN A 220 -20.68 14.49 -2.56
CA ASN A 220 -19.51 13.76 -2.06
C ASN A 220 -18.28 14.66 -1.97
N VAL A 221 -18.09 15.56 -2.94
CA VAL A 221 -17.02 16.55 -2.91
C VAL A 221 -17.23 17.54 -1.77
N THR A 222 -18.46 18.02 -1.60
CA THR A 222 -18.81 18.96 -0.51
C THR A 222 -18.57 18.33 0.87
N LEU A 223 -18.96 17.07 1.05
CA LEU A 223 -18.71 16.32 2.28
C LEU A 223 -17.21 16.15 2.55
N ALA A 224 -16.42 15.80 1.53
CA ALA A 224 -14.96 15.67 1.66
C ALA A 224 -14.29 17.00 2.03
N VAL A 225 -14.71 18.11 1.41
CA VAL A 225 -14.20 19.46 1.71
C VAL A 225 -14.56 19.86 3.15
N GLN A 226 -15.82 19.69 3.55
CA GLN A 226 -16.27 20.02 4.91
C GLN A 226 -15.54 19.19 5.97
N ALA A 227 -15.39 17.88 5.73
CA ALA A 227 -14.63 16.99 6.61
C ALA A 227 -13.16 17.41 6.71
N THR A 228 -12.54 17.79 5.59
CA THR A 228 -11.16 18.27 5.55
C THR A 228 -10.98 19.55 6.36
N LEU A 229 -11.87 20.53 6.18
CA LEU A 229 -11.84 21.79 6.95
C LEU A 229 -12.03 21.55 8.45
N GLN A 230 -12.93 20.63 8.83
CA GLN A 230 -13.12 20.27 10.23
C GLN A 230 -11.88 19.60 10.83
N ALA A 231 -11.21 18.73 10.07
CA ALA A 231 -10.04 17.99 10.53
C ALA A 231 -8.77 18.84 10.69
N LEU A 232 -8.75 20.09 10.17
CA LEU A 232 -7.72 21.06 10.53
C LEU A 232 -7.67 21.37 12.03
N GLN A 233 -8.75 21.06 12.76
CA GLN A 233 -8.87 21.21 14.21
C GLN A 233 -8.89 19.86 14.95
N ASP A 234 -8.49 18.76 14.30
CA ASP A 234 -8.47 17.43 14.92
C ASP A 234 -7.53 17.38 16.13
N PRO A 235 -7.86 16.68 17.23
CA PRO A 235 -6.96 16.58 18.37
C PRO A 235 -5.61 15.91 18.05
N ALA A 236 -5.55 15.06 17.03
CA ALA A 236 -4.32 14.38 16.63
C ALA A 236 -3.58 15.19 15.55
N LEU A 237 -2.35 15.63 15.87
CA LEU A 237 -1.50 16.39 14.95
C LEU A 237 -1.31 15.72 13.56
N PRO A 238 -1.08 14.39 13.45
CA PRO A 238 -0.94 13.74 12.14
C PRO A 238 -2.18 13.92 11.26
N VAL A 239 -3.37 13.92 11.87
CA VAL A 239 -4.64 14.13 11.16
C VAL A 239 -4.74 15.56 10.64
N GLN A 240 -4.37 16.55 11.45
CA GLN A 240 -4.34 17.96 11.04
C GLN A 240 -3.44 18.16 9.81
N ILE A 241 -2.25 17.53 9.82
CA ILE A 241 -1.26 17.65 8.75
C ILE A 241 -1.77 16.98 7.47
N GLU A 242 -2.33 15.77 7.55
CA GLU A 242 -2.92 15.10 6.39
C GLU A 242 -4.15 15.84 5.84
N ALA A 243 -4.97 16.45 6.71
CA ALA A 243 -6.08 17.29 6.30
C ALA A 243 -5.61 18.56 5.59
N ALA A 244 -4.58 19.23 6.11
CA ALA A 244 -3.97 20.39 5.47
C ALA A 244 -3.38 20.05 4.09
N ALA A 245 -2.72 18.89 3.97
CA ALA A 245 -2.23 18.37 2.70
C ALA A 245 -3.38 18.05 1.72
N ALA A 246 -4.46 17.41 2.20
CA ALA A 246 -5.66 17.11 1.41
C ALA A 246 -6.35 18.36 0.87
N LEU A 247 -6.41 19.43 1.66
CA LEU A 247 -7.02 20.69 1.25
C LEU A 247 -6.41 21.24 -0.03
N ARG A 248 -5.07 21.14 -0.19
CA ARG A 248 -4.35 21.59 -1.40
C ARG A 248 -4.84 20.93 -2.69
N PHE A 249 -5.37 19.72 -2.60
CA PHE A 249 -5.84 18.96 -3.77
C PHE A 249 -7.35 19.12 -4.02
N LEU A 250 -8.08 19.72 -3.08
CA LEU A 250 -9.53 19.93 -3.18
C LEU A 250 -9.90 21.37 -3.61
N ILE A 251 -8.96 22.31 -3.53
CA ILE A 251 -9.09 23.71 -3.95
C ILE A 251 -8.30 23.98 -5.24
#